data_AF-A0A7C1GKB6-F1
#
_entry.id   AF-A0A7C1GKB6-F1
#
_cell.length_a   1.000
_cell.length_b   1.000
_cell.length_c   1.000
_cell.angle_alpha   90.00
_cell.angle_beta   90.00
_cell.angle_gamma   90.00
#
_symmetry.space_group_name_H-M   'P 1'
#
loop_
_entity.id
_entity.type
_entity.pdbx_description
1 polymer ?
#
loop_
_entity_poly.entity_id
_entity_poly.type
_entity_poly.pdbx_seq_one_letter_code
_entity_poly.pdbx_strand_id
1 'polypeptide(L)'
;MDTQKKEKPRRNDPRQIVRWTRRYAQNRTISFLVQWVFIVLMVIIIGLAASLTQLAHKRESQALFTLSVAMMVLSMLALAWFSLSRWSGHLISSITNRLYGREGYVAYSGIHKQEKLPLWLTALGGGLVVYHLVGALLISFNYMHIQYLQPWSALYMTPYLIAMVLYQRLGFWAWLWPLLYGLHALLMLYGAPVRFGREYELLNIIVPIFGYGLFAIIAGHIYSRYALWKLKTLTRDAIPDIDGDDDAAPGETSEEAGHG
;
A
#
# COMPACT_ATOMS: atom_id res chain seq x y z
N MET A 1 -4.42 -44.93 -15.90
CA MET A 1 -4.09 -43.48 -15.83
C MET A 1 -5.41 -42.73 -15.76
N ASP A 2 -5.98 -42.60 -14.56
CA ASP A 2 -7.25 -41.92 -14.37
C ASP A 2 -7.04 -40.40 -14.40
N THR A 3 -7.53 -39.79 -15.47
CA THR A 3 -7.69 -38.35 -15.56
C THR A 3 -8.81 -37.94 -14.60
N GLN A 4 -8.43 -37.50 -13.40
CA GLN A 4 -9.34 -36.80 -12.48
C GLN A 4 -9.96 -35.61 -13.22
N LYS A 5 -11.21 -35.81 -13.64
CA LYS A 5 -12.10 -34.79 -14.18
C LYS A 5 -12.22 -33.72 -13.09
N LYS A 6 -11.58 -32.56 -13.29
CA LYS A 6 -11.73 -31.40 -12.38
C LYS A 6 -13.22 -31.06 -12.30
N GLU A 7 -13.89 -31.52 -11.25
CA GLU A 7 -15.24 -31.11 -10.93
C GLU A 7 -15.27 -29.58 -10.89
N LYS A 8 -16.11 -28.98 -11.74
CA LYS A 8 -16.40 -27.55 -11.66
C LYS A 8 -16.88 -27.27 -10.24
N PRO A 9 -16.21 -26.40 -9.48
CA PRO A 9 -16.52 -26.24 -8.07
C PRO A 9 -17.96 -25.73 -7.95
N ARG A 10 -18.79 -26.47 -7.19
CA ARG A 10 -20.17 -26.10 -6.92
C ARG A 10 -20.21 -24.69 -6.35
N ARG A 11 -21.21 -23.91 -6.78
CA ARG A 11 -21.37 -22.46 -6.51
C ARG A 11 -21.40 -22.13 -5.01
N ASN A 12 -21.67 -23.12 -4.14
CA ASN A 12 -21.75 -23.00 -2.68
C ASN A 12 -20.60 -23.73 -1.94
N ASP A 13 -19.44 -23.93 -2.56
CA ASP A 13 -18.29 -24.56 -1.88
C ASP A 13 -17.66 -23.59 -0.85
N PRO A 14 -17.65 -23.93 0.47
CA PRO A 14 -17.06 -23.10 1.52
C PRO A 14 -15.56 -22.81 1.30
N ARG A 15 -14.85 -23.64 0.53
CA ARG A 15 -13.46 -23.38 0.15
C ARG A 15 -13.33 -22.13 -0.73
N GLN A 16 -14.34 -21.79 -1.52
CA GLN A 16 -14.34 -20.56 -2.32
C GLN A 16 -14.46 -19.32 -1.44
N ILE A 17 -15.32 -19.37 -0.42
CA ILE A 17 -15.48 -18.29 0.56
C ILE A 17 -14.14 -18.02 1.23
N VAL A 18 -13.46 -19.06 1.76
CA VAL A 18 -12.13 -18.91 2.38
C VAL A 18 -11.09 -18.32 1.42
N ARG A 19 -11.07 -18.76 0.15
CA ARG A 19 -10.13 -18.22 -0.86
C ARG A 19 -10.37 -16.74 -1.15
N TRP A 20 -11.62 -16.32 -1.32
CA TRP A 20 -11.95 -14.91 -1.59
C TRP A 20 -11.75 -14.04 -0.37
N THR A 21 -12.04 -14.54 0.82
CA THR A 21 -11.70 -13.89 2.09
C THR A 21 -10.20 -13.65 2.22
N ARG A 22 -9.36 -14.67 1.93
CA ARG A 22 -7.90 -14.50 1.93
C ARG A 22 -7.43 -13.46 0.92
N ARG A 23 -7.98 -13.48 -0.30
CA ARG A 23 -7.67 -12.49 -1.34
C ARG A 23 -8.08 -11.07 -0.96
N TYR A 24 -9.24 -10.90 -0.33
CA TYR A 24 -9.69 -9.61 0.18
C TYR A 24 -8.72 -9.08 1.26
N ALA A 25 -8.39 -9.91 2.25
CA ALA A 25 -7.52 -9.55 3.36
C ALA A 25 -6.09 -9.19 2.90
N GLN A 26 -5.49 -9.99 2.02
CA GLN A 26 -4.12 -9.77 1.52
C GLN A 26 -3.98 -8.53 0.62
N ASN A 27 -5.08 -8.02 0.06
CA ASN A 27 -5.07 -6.86 -0.84
C ASN A 27 -5.66 -5.60 -0.18
N ARG A 28 -5.85 -5.58 1.15
CA ARG A 28 -6.20 -4.35 1.86
C ARG A 28 -5.02 -3.39 1.87
N THR A 29 -5.07 -2.42 0.96
CA THR A 29 -3.99 -1.43 0.77
C THR A 29 -4.26 -0.07 1.40
N ILE A 30 -5.39 0.16 2.09
CA ILE A 30 -5.71 1.50 2.66
C ILE A 30 -4.70 1.93 3.74
N SER A 31 -4.31 1.07 4.66
CA SER A 31 -3.31 1.43 5.68
C SER A 31 -1.98 1.83 5.02
N PHE A 32 -1.58 1.09 3.97
CA PHE A 32 -0.44 1.43 3.12
C PHE A 32 -0.64 2.75 2.38
N LEU A 33 -1.83 3.03 1.84
CA LEU A 33 -2.15 4.28 1.14
C LEU A 33 -2.04 5.47 2.10
N VAL A 34 -2.59 5.36 3.31
CA VAL A 34 -2.50 6.43 4.32
C VAL A 34 -1.05 6.71 4.66
N GLN A 35 -0.26 5.67 4.98
CA GLN A 35 1.17 5.82 5.25
C GLN A 35 1.91 6.42 4.05
N TRP A 36 1.59 5.97 2.83
CA TRP A 36 2.18 6.46 1.59
C TRP A 36 1.90 7.95 1.39
N VAL A 37 0.67 8.42 1.61
CA VAL A 37 0.31 9.85 1.49
C VAL A 37 1.13 10.70 2.45
N PHE A 38 1.27 10.26 3.71
CA PHE A 38 2.12 10.98 4.67
C PHE A 38 3.57 11.06 4.18
N ILE A 39 4.17 9.94 3.76
CA ILE A 39 5.56 9.91 3.27
C ILE A 39 5.74 10.85 2.07
N VAL A 40 4.81 10.83 1.10
CA VAL A 40 4.87 11.70 -0.09
C VAL A 40 4.79 13.16 0.29
N LEU A 41 3.85 13.54 1.17
CA LEU A 41 3.74 14.91 1.64
C LEU A 41 5.04 15.38 2.33
N MET A 42 5.63 14.52 3.16
CA MET A 42 6.91 14.83 3.82
C MET A 42 8.04 15.05 2.81
N VAL A 43 8.15 14.20 1.79
CA VAL A 43 9.17 14.33 0.75
C VAL A 43 8.96 15.59 -0.08
N ILE A 44 7.72 15.97 -0.38
CA ILE A 44 7.40 17.23 -1.05
C ILE A 44 7.86 18.43 -0.20
N ILE A 45 7.59 18.43 1.11
CA ILE A 45 8.02 19.51 2.02
C ILE A 45 9.55 19.61 2.06
N ILE A 46 10.26 18.47 2.13
CA ILE A 46 11.73 18.45 2.08
C ILE A 46 12.25 18.98 0.75
N GLY A 47 11.64 18.59 -0.37
CA GLY A 47 11.99 19.09 -1.70
C GLY A 47 11.79 20.61 -1.82
N LEU A 48 10.71 21.14 -1.27
CA LEU A 48 10.45 22.58 -1.18
C LEU A 48 11.49 23.30 -0.33
N ALA A 49 11.84 22.75 0.84
CA ALA A 49 12.90 23.31 1.70
C ALA A 49 14.26 23.32 0.99
N ALA A 50 14.62 22.25 0.28
CA ALA A 50 15.86 22.19 -0.50
C ALA A 50 15.86 23.25 -1.63
N SER A 51 14.74 23.41 -2.34
CA SER A 51 14.59 24.44 -3.38
C SER A 51 14.72 25.86 -2.82
N LEU A 52 14.11 26.14 -1.66
CA LEU A 52 14.26 27.41 -0.97
C LEU A 52 15.71 27.68 -0.56
N THR A 53 16.45 26.66 -0.13
CA THR A 53 17.88 26.78 0.21
C THR A 53 18.70 27.18 -1.01
N GLN A 54 18.43 26.56 -2.17
CA GLN A 54 19.10 26.92 -3.41
C GLN A 54 18.75 28.35 -3.84
N LEU A 55 17.48 28.76 -3.70
CA LEU A 55 17.04 30.12 -4.00
C LEU A 55 17.67 31.14 -3.05
N ALA A 56 17.79 30.81 -1.77
CA ALA A 56 18.44 31.63 -0.76
C ALA A 56 19.91 31.87 -1.09
N HIS A 57 20.62 30.82 -1.55
CA HIS A 57 22.00 30.94 -2.00
C HIS A 57 22.13 31.83 -3.23
N LYS A 58 21.26 31.67 -4.23
CA LYS A 58 21.27 32.51 -5.45
C LYS A 58 20.93 33.98 -5.19
N ARG A 59 20.08 34.26 -4.20
CA ARG A 59 19.62 35.62 -3.85
C ARG A 59 20.36 36.22 -2.66
N GLU A 60 21.34 35.52 -2.11
CA GLU A 60 22.06 35.87 -0.88
C GLU A 60 21.13 36.28 0.28
N SER A 61 19.94 35.68 0.34
CA SER A 61 18.89 36.05 1.30
C SER A 61 18.95 35.19 2.54
N GLN A 62 19.40 35.78 3.66
CA GLN A 62 19.44 35.10 4.95
C GLN A 62 18.05 34.64 5.43
N ALA A 63 16.99 35.40 5.14
CA ALA A 63 15.63 35.06 5.54
C ALA A 63 15.14 33.75 4.88
N LEU A 64 15.36 33.59 3.58
CA LEU A 64 15.00 32.37 2.86
C LEU A 64 15.81 31.16 3.33
N PHE A 65 17.09 31.38 3.67
CA PHE A 65 17.96 30.34 4.22
C PHE A 65 17.48 29.88 5.61
N THR A 66 17.18 30.81 6.52
CA THR A 66 16.65 30.47 7.85
C THR A 66 15.31 29.75 7.75
N LEU A 67 14.41 30.20 6.87
CA LEU A 67 13.13 29.53 6.62
C LEU A 67 13.34 28.11 6.11
N SER A 68 14.26 27.90 5.16
CA SER A 68 14.51 26.57 4.59
C SER A 68 15.09 25.61 5.62
N VAL A 69 16.05 26.08 6.44
CA VAL A 69 16.62 25.30 7.54
C VAL A 69 15.55 24.94 8.57
N ALA A 70 14.71 25.89 8.97
CA ALA A 70 13.60 25.63 9.89
C ALA A 70 12.63 24.57 9.35
N MET A 71 12.24 24.68 8.07
CA MET A 71 11.41 23.66 7.40
C MET A 71 12.07 22.28 7.37
N MET A 72 13.38 22.22 7.12
CA MET A 72 14.14 20.97 7.10
C MET A 72 14.15 20.31 8.49
N VAL A 73 14.45 21.09 9.55
CA VAL A 73 14.45 20.60 10.94
C VAL A 73 13.06 20.10 11.35
N LEU A 74 12.01 20.88 11.07
CA LEU A 74 10.64 20.47 11.36
C LEU A 74 10.25 19.19 10.61
N SER A 75 10.68 19.04 9.35
CA SER A 75 10.44 17.83 8.57
C SER A 75 11.19 16.62 9.15
N MET A 76 12.43 16.78 9.60
CA MET A 76 13.17 15.70 10.26
C MET A 76 12.53 15.28 11.58
N LEU A 77 12.09 16.25 12.39
CA LEU A 77 11.37 15.98 13.64
C LEU A 77 10.03 15.28 13.38
N ALA A 78 9.27 15.73 12.37
CA ALA A 78 8.03 15.08 11.98
C ALA A 78 8.27 13.66 11.45
N LEU A 79 9.36 13.40 10.72
CA LEU A 79 9.73 12.06 10.24
C LEU A 79 10.09 11.14 11.40
N ALA A 80 10.90 11.63 12.32
CA ALA A 80 11.30 10.89 13.53
C ALA A 80 10.08 10.57 14.40
N TRP A 81 9.22 11.57 14.64
CA TRP A 81 7.96 11.40 15.35
C TRP A 81 7.06 10.38 14.66
N PHE A 82 6.81 10.53 13.36
CA PHE A 82 5.94 9.62 12.61
C PHE A 82 6.48 8.18 12.60
N SER A 83 7.80 8.00 12.53
CA SER A 83 8.44 6.68 12.45
C SER A 83 8.53 5.97 13.81
N LEU A 84 8.73 6.71 14.90
CA LEU A 84 8.97 6.15 16.24
C LEU A 84 7.72 6.16 17.14
N SER A 85 6.76 7.05 16.87
CA SER A 85 5.62 7.24 17.75
C SER A 85 4.59 6.13 17.57
N ARG A 86 4.16 5.53 18.69
CA ARG A 86 2.98 4.63 18.70
C ARG A 86 1.71 5.35 18.23
N TRP A 87 1.68 6.67 18.37
CA TRP A 87 0.55 7.50 17.97
C TRP A 87 0.31 7.50 16.47
N SER A 88 1.36 7.43 15.64
CA SER A 88 1.20 7.33 14.18
C SER A 88 0.51 6.03 13.79
N GLY A 89 0.87 4.91 14.44
CA GLY A 89 0.19 3.63 14.28
C GLY A 89 -1.29 3.69 14.65
N HIS A 90 -1.62 4.35 15.76
CA HIS A 90 -3.02 4.59 16.15
C HIS A 90 -3.77 5.48 15.16
N LEU A 91 -3.14 6.53 14.64
CA LEU A 91 -3.74 7.42 13.64
C LEU A 91 -4.04 6.66 12.34
N ILE A 92 -3.08 5.90 11.82
CA ILE A 92 -3.24 5.06 10.62
C ILE A 92 -4.36 4.04 10.86
N SER A 93 -4.36 3.38 12.02
CA SER A 93 -5.40 2.40 12.40
C SER A 93 -6.78 3.06 12.49
N SER A 94 -6.89 4.25 13.09
CA SER A 94 -8.13 5.00 13.23
C SER A 94 -8.70 5.41 11.86
N ILE A 95 -7.86 5.97 10.97
CA ILE A 95 -8.27 6.34 9.61
C ILE A 95 -8.69 5.08 8.82
N THR A 96 -7.91 3.99 8.94
CA THR A 96 -8.23 2.73 8.28
C THR A 96 -9.56 2.17 8.80
N ASN A 97 -9.80 2.17 10.11
CA ASN A 97 -11.06 1.73 10.71
C ASN A 97 -12.22 2.64 10.32
N ARG A 98 -12.01 3.94 10.14
CA ARG A 98 -13.06 4.84 9.65
C ARG A 98 -13.46 4.51 8.20
N LEU A 99 -12.49 4.18 7.35
CA LEU A 99 -12.72 3.84 5.94
C LEU A 99 -13.25 2.42 5.75
N TYR A 100 -12.77 1.44 6.53
CA TYR A 100 -13.07 0.02 6.37
C TYR A 100 -13.92 -0.61 7.48
N GLY A 101 -14.16 0.08 8.58
CA GLY A 101 -14.87 -0.47 9.75
C GLY A 101 -16.31 -0.88 9.43
N ARG A 102 -16.93 -0.24 8.44
CA ARG A 102 -18.29 -0.56 7.96
C ARG A 102 -18.35 -1.85 7.13
N GLU A 103 -17.22 -2.43 6.74
CA GLU A 103 -17.18 -3.64 5.89
C GLU A 103 -17.08 -4.94 6.70
N GLY A 104 -17.07 -4.86 8.03
CA GLY A 104 -16.80 -5.99 8.90
C GLY A 104 -15.30 -6.29 8.98
N TYR A 105 -14.85 -6.68 10.16
CA TYR A 105 -13.45 -7.06 10.37
C TYR A 105 -13.30 -8.54 10.06
N VAL A 106 -12.85 -8.88 8.84
CA VAL A 106 -12.29 -10.21 8.64
C VAL A 106 -10.86 -10.18 9.18
N ALA A 107 -10.74 -10.37 10.49
CA ALA A 107 -9.47 -10.78 11.06
C ALA A 107 -9.16 -12.14 10.46
N TYR A 108 -8.17 -12.20 9.57
CA TYR A 108 -7.54 -13.48 9.31
C TYR A 108 -6.86 -13.87 10.63
N SER A 109 -7.55 -14.68 11.44
CA SER A 109 -7.04 -15.29 12.68
C SER A 109 -6.04 -16.40 12.39
N GLY A 110 -5.34 -16.33 11.26
CA GLY A 110 -4.12 -17.11 11.08
C GLY A 110 -3.09 -16.55 12.05
N ILE A 111 -3.00 -17.18 13.23
CA ILE A 111 -1.96 -17.14 14.26
C ILE A 111 -0.68 -16.45 13.77
N HIS A 112 -0.65 -15.14 13.63
CA HIS A 112 0.55 -14.42 13.20
C HIS A 112 0.71 -13.30 14.21
N LYS A 113 1.53 -13.59 15.22
CA LYS A 113 2.25 -12.55 15.95
C LYS A 113 2.76 -11.58 14.89
N GLN A 114 2.60 -10.28 15.12
CA GLN A 114 3.33 -9.26 14.38
C GLN A 114 4.82 -9.58 14.53
N GLU A 115 5.36 -10.41 13.64
CA GLU A 115 6.78 -10.70 13.60
C GLU A 115 7.44 -9.39 13.22
N LYS A 116 8.24 -8.87 14.16
CA LYS A 116 9.02 -7.66 13.94
C LYS A 116 9.85 -7.89 12.68
N LEU A 117 9.89 -6.89 11.79
CA LEU A 117 10.75 -6.96 10.60
C LEU A 117 12.17 -7.29 11.04
N PRO A 118 12.85 -8.22 10.35
CA PRO A 118 14.19 -8.60 10.73
C PRO A 118 15.12 -7.38 10.58
N LEU A 119 16.08 -7.25 11.51
CA LEU A 119 16.94 -6.06 11.60
C LEU A 119 17.65 -5.73 10.28
N TRP A 120 18.07 -6.74 9.52
CA TRP A 120 18.73 -6.54 8.23
C TRP A 120 17.82 -5.88 7.19
N LEU A 121 16.51 -6.17 7.21
CA LEU A 121 15.55 -5.58 6.29
C LEU A 121 15.26 -4.12 6.68
N THR A 122 15.19 -3.83 7.99
CA THR A 122 15.14 -2.46 8.50
C THR A 122 16.42 -1.69 8.15
N ALA A 123 17.59 -2.32 8.28
CA ALA A 123 18.87 -1.73 7.90
C ALA A 123 18.93 -1.45 6.39
N LEU A 124 18.38 -2.32 5.54
CA LEU A 124 18.27 -2.06 4.10
C LEU A 124 17.38 -0.85 3.80
N GLY A 125 16.23 -0.74 4.49
CA GLY A 125 15.35 0.43 4.39
C GLY A 125 16.04 1.72 4.85
N GLY A 126 16.81 1.68 5.95
CA GLY A 126 17.63 2.80 6.41
C GLY A 126 18.76 3.16 5.45
N GLY A 127 19.43 2.15 4.89
CA GLY A 127 20.49 2.29 3.89
C GLY A 127 20.01 3.03 2.64
N LEU A 128 18.74 2.86 2.26
CA LEU A 128 18.14 3.63 1.18
C LEU A 128 18.09 5.13 1.48
N VAL A 129 17.66 5.49 2.70
CA VAL A 129 17.58 6.89 3.13
C VAL A 129 18.98 7.50 3.12
N VAL A 130 19.96 6.78 3.70
CA VAL A 130 21.37 7.20 3.68
C VAL A 130 21.88 7.36 2.25
N TYR A 131 21.58 6.42 1.35
CA TYR A 131 21.96 6.50 -0.05
C TYR A 131 21.44 7.77 -0.74
N HIS A 132 20.17 8.13 -0.54
CA HIS A 132 19.60 9.34 -1.13
C HIS A 132 20.17 10.61 -0.49
N LEU A 133 20.45 10.61 0.81
CA LEU A 133 21.08 11.75 1.50
C LEU A 133 22.50 11.99 1.01
N VAL A 134 23.32 10.93 0.95
CA VAL A 134 24.70 11.01 0.42
C VAL A 134 24.67 11.38 -1.06
N GLY A 135 23.77 10.80 -1.85
CA GLY A 135 23.59 11.15 -3.26
C GLY A 135 23.24 12.64 -3.45
N ALA A 136 22.29 13.16 -2.67
CA ALA A 136 21.93 14.58 -2.70
C ALA A 136 23.09 15.50 -2.32
N LEU A 137 23.91 15.09 -1.34
CA LEU A 137 25.11 15.82 -0.94
C LEU A 137 26.17 15.83 -2.05
N LEU A 138 26.46 14.67 -2.65
CA LEU A 138 27.41 14.56 -3.76
C LEU A 138 26.96 15.37 -4.99
N ILE A 139 25.65 15.39 -5.28
CA ILE A 139 25.08 16.23 -6.34
C ILE A 139 25.27 17.71 -6.02
N SER A 140 25.04 18.11 -4.76
CA SER A 140 25.17 19.51 -4.33
C SER A 140 26.61 20.02 -4.42
N PHE A 141 27.59 19.16 -4.18
CA PHE A 141 29.02 19.46 -4.38
C PHE A 141 29.53 19.18 -5.80
N ASN A 142 28.64 18.86 -6.75
CA ASN A 142 28.98 18.58 -8.14
C ASN A 142 29.94 17.39 -8.35
N TYR A 143 30.00 16.45 -7.39
CA TYR A 143 30.77 15.20 -7.50
C TYR A 143 30.00 14.10 -8.23
N MET A 144 28.67 14.22 -8.33
CA MET A 144 27.81 13.23 -9.00
C MET A 144 26.72 13.93 -9.79
N HIS A 145 26.48 13.48 -11.03
CA HIS A 145 25.31 13.90 -11.78
C HIS A 145 24.06 13.13 -11.33
N ILE A 146 22.96 13.85 -11.13
CA ILE A 146 21.66 13.31 -10.69
C ILE A 146 21.13 12.17 -11.58
N GLN A 147 21.51 12.14 -12.87
CA GLN A 147 21.15 11.07 -13.80
C GLN A 147 21.59 9.66 -13.36
N TYR A 148 22.62 9.57 -12.52
CA TYR A 148 23.12 8.30 -12.00
C TYR A 148 22.40 7.86 -10.74
N LEU A 149 21.72 8.76 -10.03
CA LEU A 149 21.12 8.44 -8.74
C LEU A 149 19.97 7.42 -8.89
N GLN A 150 19.20 7.51 -9.98
CA GLN A 150 18.02 6.69 -10.16
C GLN A 150 18.31 5.24 -10.58
N PRO A 151 19.18 4.94 -11.59
CA PRO A 151 19.48 3.54 -11.94
C PRO A 151 20.06 2.74 -10.77
N TRP A 152 20.95 3.36 -10.00
CA TRP A 152 21.58 2.74 -8.82
C TRP A 152 20.58 2.60 -7.65
N SER A 153 19.76 3.62 -7.40
CA SER A 153 18.65 3.52 -6.44
C SER A 153 17.73 2.36 -6.78
N ALA A 154 17.39 2.18 -8.05
CA ALA A 154 16.51 1.11 -8.49
C ALA A 154 17.15 -0.28 -8.41
N LEU A 155 18.45 -0.41 -8.67
CA LEU A 155 19.19 -1.64 -8.47
C LEU A 155 19.17 -2.09 -7.00
N TYR A 156 19.19 -1.14 -6.06
CA TYR A 156 19.11 -1.42 -4.63
C TYR A 156 17.66 -1.65 -4.15
N MET A 157 16.73 -0.83 -4.60
CA MET A 157 15.34 -0.84 -4.15
C MET A 157 14.55 -2.03 -4.67
N THR A 158 14.78 -2.44 -5.91
CA THR A 158 14.04 -3.57 -6.49
C THR A 158 14.18 -4.83 -5.64
N PRO A 159 15.39 -5.31 -5.27
CA PRO A 159 15.52 -6.47 -4.40
C PRO A 159 14.98 -6.21 -2.99
N TYR A 160 15.12 -5.00 -2.45
CA TYR A 160 14.51 -4.64 -1.16
C TYR A 160 12.98 -4.74 -1.18
N LEU A 161 12.33 -4.21 -2.21
CA LEU A 161 10.87 -4.28 -2.39
C LEU A 161 10.41 -5.72 -2.61
N ILE A 162 11.16 -6.52 -3.37
CA ILE A 162 10.89 -7.96 -3.52
C ILE A 162 10.95 -8.66 -2.17
N ALA A 163 12.01 -8.42 -1.38
CA ALA A 163 12.13 -8.98 -0.04
C ALA A 163 10.96 -8.56 0.85
N MET A 164 10.56 -7.28 0.82
CA MET A 164 9.40 -6.78 1.56
C MET A 164 8.10 -7.48 1.17
N VAL A 165 7.85 -7.66 -0.14
CA VAL A 165 6.67 -8.37 -0.64
C VAL A 165 6.62 -9.82 -0.13
N LEU A 166 7.76 -10.50 -0.13
CA LEU A 166 7.89 -11.88 0.35
C LEU A 166 7.71 -11.98 1.88
N TYR A 167 8.41 -11.14 2.66
CA TYR A 167 8.36 -11.16 4.13
C TYR A 167 6.99 -10.74 4.68
N GLN A 168 6.40 -9.68 4.11
CA GLN A 168 5.08 -9.21 4.53
C GLN A 168 3.93 -9.99 3.89
N ARG A 169 4.25 -10.97 3.03
CA ARG A 169 3.29 -11.83 2.31
C ARG A 169 2.17 -11.02 1.64
N LEU A 170 2.57 -9.90 1.01
CA LEU A 170 1.64 -8.98 0.37
C LEU A 170 0.93 -9.68 -0.80
N GLY A 171 -0.27 -9.19 -1.13
CA GLY A 171 -1.02 -9.69 -2.28
C GLY A 171 -0.27 -9.53 -3.60
N PHE A 172 -0.71 -10.26 -4.63
CA PHE A 172 -0.11 -10.27 -5.96
C PHE A 172 0.15 -8.87 -6.54
N TRP A 173 -0.75 -7.91 -6.29
CA TRP A 173 -0.63 -6.55 -6.81
C TRP A 173 0.55 -5.76 -6.24
N ALA A 174 1.10 -6.15 -5.09
CA ALA A 174 2.30 -5.53 -4.55
C ALA A 174 3.54 -5.78 -5.41
N TRP A 175 3.56 -6.84 -6.24
CA TRP A 175 4.64 -7.11 -7.18
C TRP A 175 4.73 -6.12 -8.34
N LEU A 176 3.64 -5.38 -8.63
CA LEU A 176 3.67 -4.34 -9.67
C LEU A 176 4.73 -3.29 -9.37
N TRP A 177 4.92 -2.93 -8.11
CA TRP A 177 5.87 -1.88 -7.74
C TRP A 177 7.32 -2.26 -8.05
N PRO A 178 7.91 -3.36 -7.51
CA PRO A 178 9.27 -3.75 -7.87
C PRO A 178 9.42 -4.06 -9.36
N LEU A 179 8.40 -4.63 -10.01
CA LEU A 179 8.44 -4.92 -11.44
C LEU A 179 8.58 -3.64 -12.28
N LEU A 180 7.70 -2.66 -12.05
CA LEU A 180 7.72 -1.39 -12.78
C LEU A 180 9.00 -0.59 -12.48
N TYR A 181 9.44 -0.59 -11.22
CA TYR A 181 10.65 0.13 -10.82
C TYR A 181 11.91 -0.48 -11.42
N GLY A 182 12.03 -1.82 -11.37
CA GLY A 182 13.14 -2.55 -11.98
C GLY A 182 13.15 -2.43 -13.51
N LEU A 183 11.99 -2.53 -14.16
CA LEU A 183 11.88 -2.35 -15.61
C LEU A 183 12.28 -0.93 -16.02
N HIS A 184 11.85 0.09 -15.29
CA HIS A 184 12.27 1.47 -15.55
C HIS A 184 13.79 1.62 -15.45
N ALA A 185 14.42 1.01 -14.45
CA ALA A 185 15.87 1.02 -14.29
C ALA A 185 16.59 0.40 -15.49
N LEU A 186 16.14 -0.78 -15.93
CA LEU A 186 16.69 -1.46 -17.10
C LEU A 186 16.54 -0.59 -18.34
N LEU A 187 15.35 -0.02 -18.58
CA LEU A 187 15.11 0.88 -19.71
C LEU A 187 16.06 2.07 -19.71
N MET A 188 16.34 2.68 -18.55
CA MET A 188 17.33 3.74 -18.45
C MET A 188 18.76 3.27 -18.74
N LEU A 189 19.15 2.09 -18.25
CA LEU A 189 20.47 1.51 -18.51
C LEU A 189 20.69 1.22 -20.00
N TYR A 190 19.65 0.82 -20.71
CA TYR A 190 19.67 0.60 -22.17
C TYR A 190 19.48 1.90 -22.98
N GLY A 191 19.44 3.07 -22.33
CA GLY A 191 19.33 4.36 -23.02
C GLY A 191 17.95 4.64 -23.63
N ALA A 192 16.90 3.95 -23.19
CA ALA A 192 15.54 4.25 -23.64
C ALA A 192 15.12 5.67 -23.21
N PRO A 193 14.36 6.40 -24.04
CA PRO A 193 13.94 7.78 -23.77
C PRO A 193 12.77 7.84 -22.75
N VAL A 194 12.93 7.17 -21.60
CA VAL A 194 11.95 7.15 -20.51
C VAL A 194 12.17 8.26 -19.47
N ARG A 195 13.27 9.01 -19.61
CA ARG A 195 13.60 10.13 -18.74
C ARG A 195 12.78 11.36 -19.10
N PHE A 196 12.25 12.02 -18.09
CA PHE A 196 11.75 13.38 -18.20
C PHE A 196 12.90 14.34 -18.52
N GLY A 197 12.59 15.40 -19.28
CA GLY A 197 13.56 16.44 -19.68
C GLY A 197 14.20 17.18 -18.49
N ARG A 198 15.17 18.06 -18.77
CA ARG A 198 15.98 18.74 -17.75
C ARG A 198 15.15 19.55 -16.75
N GLU A 199 14.12 20.27 -17.23
CA GLU A 199 13.18 20.99 -16.36
C GLU A 199 12.41 20.09 -15.36
N TYR A 200 12.31 18.79 -15.63
CA TYR A 200 11.54 17.82 -14.85
C TYR A 200 12.43 16.72 -14.26
N GLU A 201 13.71 17.00 -14.05
CA GLU A 201 14.68 15.99 -13.64
C GLU A 201 14.34 15.33 -12.29
N LEU A 202 13.67 16.05 -11.39
CA LEU A 202 13.14 15.50 -10.13
C LEU A 202 12.03 14.45 -10.35
N LEU A 203 11.23 14.57 -11.41
CA LEU A 203 10.19 13.59 -11.72
C LEU A 203 10.77 12.23 -12.07
N ASN A 204 12.01 12.18 -12.58
CA ASN A 204 12.75 10.93 -12.79
C ASN A 204 12.94 10.16 -11.48
N ILE A 205 13.07 10.85 -10.34
CA ILE A 205 13.16 10.19 -9.03
C ILE A 205 11.75 9.94 -8.45
N ILE A 206 10.88 10.95 -8.48
CA ILE A 206 9.58 10.92 -7.82
C ILE A 206 8.62 9.91 -8.46
N VAL A 207 8.47 9.92 -9.78
CA VAL A 207 7.48 9.07 -10.48
C VAL A 207 7.79 7.59 -10.27
N PRO A 208 9.05 7.13 -10.39
CA PRO A 208 9.34 5.72 -10.25
C PRO A 208 9.26 5.25 -8.79
N ILE A 209 9.68 6.08 -7.81
CA ILE A 209 9.58 5.74 -6.39
C ILE A 209 8.11 5.76 -5.93
N PHE A 210 7.42 6.87 -6.13
CA PHE A 210 6.09 7.10 -5.57
C PHE A 210 4.96 6.74 -6.53
N GLY A 211 5.08 7.13 -7.80
CA GLY A 211 4.04 6.90 -8.81
C GLY A 211 3.77 5.42 -9.06
N TYR A 212 4.81 4.58 -9.19
CA TYR A 212 4.63 3.13 -9.36
C TYR A 212 4.10 2.47 -8.09
N GLY A 213 4.50 2.95 -6.91
CA GLY A 213 3.91 2.51 -5.65
C GLY A 213 2.42 2.84 -5.55
N LEU A 214 2.03 4.06 -5.93
CA LEU A 214 0.63 4.48 -5.97
C LEU A 214 -0.19 3.61 -6.92
N PHE A 215 0.35 3.34 -8.12
CA PHE A 215 -0.31 2.47 -9.09
C PHE A 215 -0.55 1.07 -8.53
N ALA A 216 0.45 0.47 -7.87
CA ALA A 216 0.32 -0.83 -7.21
C ALA A 216 -0.72 -0.81 -6.08
N ILE A 217 -0.74 0.26 -5.27
CA ILE A 217 -1.71 0.46 -4.17
C ILE A 217 -3.14 0.55 -4.70
N ILE A 218 -3.37 1.34 -5.77
CA ILE A 218 -4.67 1.51 -6.40
C ILE A 218 -5.14 0.21 -7.04
N ALA A 219 -4.27 -0.48 -7.78
CA ALA A 219 -4.60 -1.78 -8.38
C ALA A 219 -4.99 -2.81 -7.31
N GLY A 220 -4.23 -2.89 -6.22
CA GLY A 220 -4.55 -3.73 -5.07
C GLY A 220 -5.89 -3.34 -4.42
N HIS A 221 -6.17 -2.05 -4.30
CA HIS A 221 -7.43 -1.55 -3.73
C HIS A 221 -8.64 -1.93 -4.59
N ILE A 222 -8.58 -1.69 -5.91
CA ILE A 222 -9.63 -2.06 -6.86
C ILE A 222 -9.90 -3.56 -6.81
N TYR A 223 -8.83 -4.37 -6.79
CA TYR A 223 -8.97 -5.81 -6.68
C TYR A 223 -9.55 -6.27 -5.33
N SER A 224 -9.19 -5.61 -4.23
CA SER A 224 -9.80 -5.86 -2.92
C SER A 224 -11.31 -5.59 -2.95
N ARG A 225 -11.75 -4.51 -3.60
CA ARG A 225 -13.18 -4.23 -3.80
C ARG A 225 -13.88 -5.31 -4.61
N TYR A 226 -13.26 -5.75 -5.70
CA TYR A 226 -13.77 -6.84 -6.51
C TYR A 226 -13.87 -8.15 -5.72
N ALA A 227 -12.85 -8.49 -4.93
CA ALA A 227 -12.84 -9.67 -4.08
C ALA A 227 -13.93 -9.63 -3.01
N LEU A 228 -14.18 -8.46 -2.41
CA LEU A 228 -15.26 -8.26 -1.45
C LEU A 228 -16.64 -8.43 -2.11
N TRP A 229 -16.81 -7.84 -3.30
CA TRP A 229 -18.06 -8.01 -4.06
C TRP A 229 -18.32 -9.49 -4.36
N LYS A 230 -17.30 -10.23 -4.83
CA LYS A 230 -17.41 -11.68 -5.04
C LYS A 230 -17.72 -12.45 -3.76
N LEU A 231 -17.08 -12.09 -2.64
CA LEU A 231 -17.36 -12.71 -1.35
C LEU A 231 -18.84 -12.53 -0.95
N LYS A 232 -19.37 -11.31 -1.07
CA LYS A 232 -20.78 -11.00 -0.78
C LYS A 232 -21.74 -11.76 -1.67
N THR A 233 -21.43 -11.92 -2.96
CA THR A 233 -22.27 -12.72 -3.87
C THR A 233 -22.28 -14.19 -3.48
N LEU A 234 -21.13 -14.76 -3.10
CA LEU A 234 -21.04 -16.17 -2.70
C LEU A 234 -21.74 -16.44 -1.37
N THR A 235 -21.68 -15.52 -0.41
CA THR A 235 -22.37 -15.69 0.88
C THR A 235 -23.87 -15.52 0.77
N ARG A 236 -24.35 -14.61 -0.10
CA ARG A 236 -25.79 -14.42 -0.33
C ARG A 236 -26.41 -15.64 -1.02
N ASP A 237 -25.72 -16.23 -1.99
CA ASP A 237 -26.18 -17.43 -2.70
C ASP A 237 -26.08 -18.72 -1.85
N ALA A 238 -25.35 -18.69 -0.73
CA ALA A 238 -25.11 -19.83 0.15
C ALA A 238 -26.08 -19.93 1.34
N ILE A 239 -26.85 -18.87 1.63
CA ILE A 239 -27.96 -18.91 2.59
C ILE A 239 -29.21 -19.19 1.75
N PRO A 240 -29.80 -20.41 1.81
CA PRO A 240 -31.11 -20.65 1.23
C PRO A 240 -32.10 -19.70 1.89
N ASP A 241 -32.99 -19.06 1.13
CA ASP A 241 -34.09 -18.27 1.68
C ASP A 241 -34.89 -19.17 2.64
N ILE A 242 -34.78 -18.92 3.95
CA ILE A 242 -35.61 -19.55 5.00
C ILE A 242 -36.93 -18.77 5.08
N ASP A 243 -37.55 -18.48 3.93
CA ASP A 243 -38.81 -17.72 3.86
C ASP A 243 -39.81 -18.40 2.89
N GLY A 244 -39.70 -19.72 2.73
CA GLY A 244 -40.46 -20.47 1.72
C GLY A 244 -41.44 -21.54 2.21
N ASP A 245 -41.35 -21.99 3.47
CA ASP A 245 -42.15 -23.11 3.98
C ASP A 245 -42.53 -22.89 5.47
N ASP A 246 -43.25 -21.82 5.77
CA ASP A 246 -44.17 -21.85 6.93
C ASP A 246 -45.57 -22.16 6.38
N ASP A 247 -45.76 -23.46 6.30
CA ASP A 247 -46.96 -24.20 5.98
C ASP A 247 -48.24 -23.68 6.63
N ALA A 248 -49.29 -23.65 5.81
CA ALA A 248 -50.59 -24.24 6.07
C ALA A 248 -51.11 -24.18 7.52
N ALA A 249 -51.99 -23.22 7.79
CA ALA A 249 -52.88 -23.27 8.94
C ALA A 249 -53.73 -24.57 8.90
N PRO A 250 -53.68 -25.42 9.94
CA PRO A 250 -54.48 -26.62 10.01
C PRO A 250 -55.90 -26.30 10.51
N GLY A 251 -56.89 -26.71 9.71
CA GLY A 251 -58.25 -27.15 10.10
C GLY A 251 -58.97 -26.43 11.24
N GLU A 252 -59.95 -25.60 10.89
CA GLU A 252 -61.08 -25.29 11.75
C GLU A 252 -61.94 -26.56 11.96
N THR A 253 -61.84 -27.20 13.12
CA THR A 253 -62.88 -28.11 13.66
C THR A 253 -62.78 -28.15 15.18
N SER A 254 -63.72 -27.48 15.85
CA SER A 254 -64.22 -27.77 17.22
C SER A 254 -65.30 -26.73 17.55
N GLU A 255 -66.58 -27.07 17.36
CA GLU A 255 -67.49 -27.52 18.43
C GLU A 255 -67.62 -26.51 19.60
N GLU A 256 -68.52 -25.53 19.44
CA GLU A 256 -69.10 -24.80 20.56
C GLU A 256 -70.29 -25.61 21.13
N ALA A 257 -70.05 -26.21 22.29
CA ALA A 257 -71.11 -26.63 23.21
C ALA A 257 -71.17 -25.61 24.37
N GLY A 258 -72.31 -24.92 24.42
CA GLY A 258 -73.00 -24.25 25.55
C GLY A 258 -72.24 -23.80 26.81
N HIS A 259 -72.43 -22.52 27.15
CA HIS A 259 -72.99 -22.10 28.45
C HIS A 259 -73.50 -20.65 28.35
N GLY A 260 -74.80 -20.46 28.64
CA GLY A 260 -75.47 -19.15 28.71
C GLY A 260 -76.97 -19.25 28.47
#